data_AF-A0A941R356-F1
#
_entry.id   AF-A0A941R356-F1
#
_cell.length_a   1.000
_cell.length_b   1.000
_cell.length_c   1.000
_cell.angle_alpha   90.00
_cell.angle_beta   90.00
_cell.angle_gamma   90.00
#
_symmetry.space_group_name_H-M   'P 1'
#
loop_
_entity.id
_entity.type
_entity.pdbx_description
1 polymer ?
#
loop_
_entity_poly.entity_id
_entity_poly.type
_entity_poly.pdbx_seq_one_letter_code
_entity_poly.pdbx_strand_id
1 'polypeptide(L)'
;MSPRTGPFQELSANDMVQPSISAELAYLPQGSRYGDQALTNKDRDRGLQLVEQLGIPTIDVHQEFLSVPDLLIYFPFRIPNVGGAGHYTEQGYEVIARQILRCIEQRDLLNQITRRTTTCPPRAADTSQGSQHRT
;
A
#
# COMPACT_ATOMS: atom_id res chain seq x y z
N MET A 1 24.52 -38.03 -38.05
CA MET A 1 23.31 -37.72 -37.27
C MET A 1 23.23 -36.22 -37.13
N SER A 2 22.32 -35.55 -37.85
CA SER A 2 22.12 -34.10 -37.74
C SER A 2 21.00 -33.82 -36.76
N PRO A 3 21.15 -32.88 -35.80
CA PRO A 3 20.07 -32.52 -34.91
C PRO A 3 19.01 -31.71 -35.67
N ARG A 4 17.74 -32.10 -35.51
CA ARG A 4 16.57 -31.35 -36.00
C ARG A 4 16.36 -30.16 -35.07
N THR A 5 16.63 -28.95 -35.56
CA THR A 5 16.16 -27.70 -34.96
C THR A 5 14.70 -27.49 -35.36
N GLY A 6 13.78 -27.85 -34.47
CA GLY A 6 12.38 -27.42 -34.54
C GLY A 6 12.24 -25.95 -34.11
N PRO A 7 11.12 -25.28 -34.44
CA PRO A 7 10.90 -23.87 -34.14
C PRO A 7 10.46 -23.73 -32.68
N PHE A 8 11.37 -23.92 -31.74
CA PHE A 8 11.17 -23.34 -30.41
C PHE A 8 11.64 -21.90 -30.49
N GLN A 9 10.66 -21.02 -30.71
CA GLN A 9 10.84 -19.59 -30.59
C GLN A 9 11.24 -19.31 -29.15
N GLU A 10 12.50 -18.93 -28.96
CA GLU A 10 13.05 -18.51 -27.68
C GLU A 10 12.28 -17.26 -27.24
N LEU A 11 11.38 -17.43 -26.27
CA LEU A 11 10.66 -16.32 -25.67
C LEU A 11 11.70 -15.40 -25.02
N SER A 12 11.83 -14.20 -25.56
CA SER A 12 12.73 -13.18 -25.04
C SER A 12 12.34 -12.86 -23.60
N ALA A 13 13.31 -12.74 -22.70
CA ALA A 13 13.08 -12.32 -21.32
C ALA A 13 12.35 -10.96 -21.20
N ASN A 14 12.26 -10.20 -22.30
CA ASN A 14 11.53 -8.95 -22.41
C ASN A 14 10.01 -9.09 -22.58
N ASP A 15 9.49 -10.29 -22.88
CA ASP A 15 8.04 -10.55 -23.00
C ASP A 15 7.38 -10.89 -21.65
N MET A 16 8.18 -10.97 -20.59
CA MET A 16 7.68 -11.20 -19.24
C MET A 16 7.17 -9.88 -18.68
N VAL A 17 5.90 -9.56 -18.96
CA VAL A 17 5.14 -8.60 -18.16
C VAL A 17 5.10 -9.16 -16.73
N GLN A 18 6.10 -8.82 -15.93
CA GLN A 18 6.08 -9.04 -14.50
C GLN A 18 4.82 -8.37 -13.99
N PRO A 19 3.87 -9.10 -13.35
CA PRO A 19 2.75 -8.44 -12.72
C PRO A 19 3.33 -7.39 -11.77
N SER A 20 2.93 -6.14 -11.95
CA SER A 20 3.32 -5.06 -11.04
C SER A 20 2.58 -5.34 -9.74
N ILE A 21 3.18 -6.13 -8.86
CA ILE A 21 2.62 -6.40 -7.54
C ILE A 21 2.67 -5.09 -6.78
N SER A 22 1.51 -4.45 -6.61
CA SER A 22 1.36 -3.38 -5.63
C SER A 22 1.26 -4.04 -4.26
N ALA A 23 2.30 -3.90 -3.45
CA ALA A 23 2.29 -4.33 -2.06
C ALA A 23 2.06 -3.13 -1.14
N GLU A 24 1.24 -3.33 -0.12
CA GLU A 24 1.07 -2.37 0.98
C GLU A 24 1.48 -3.07 2.28
N LEU A 25 2.14 -2.34 3.17
CA LEU A 25 2.52 -2.87 4.48
C LEU A 25 1.54 -2.37 5.54
N ALA A 26 0.90 -3.28 6.28
CA ALA A 26 0.12 -2.91 7.45
C ALA A 26 0.99 -3.00 8.72
N TYR A 27 1.15 -1.88 9.44
CA TYR A 27 1.73 -1.85 10.78
C TYR A 27 0.64 -2.14 11.81
N LEU A 28 0.85 -3.19 12.59
CA LEU A 28 -0.07 -3.60 13.65
C LEU A 28 0.60 -3.41 15.03
N PRO A 29 -0.05 -2.71 15.98
CA PRO A 29 0.56 -2.43 17.27
C PRO A 29 0.55 -3.64 18.21
N GLN A 30 1.70 -3.95 18.78
CA GLN A 30 1.83 -4.93 19.86
C GLN A 30 1.16 -4.42 21.16
N GLY A 31 0.52 -5.32 21.92
CA GLY A 31 -0.14 -5.00 23.18
C GLY A 31 0.77 -4.35 24.24
N SER A 32 2.05 -4.73 24.30
CA SER A 32 3.05 -4.12 25.19
C SER A 32 3.15 -2.61 25.03
N ARG A 33 2.90 -2.06 23.83
CA ARG A 33 2.86 -0.61 23.56
C ARG A 33 1.88 0.13 24.47
N TYR A 34 0.80 -0.54 24.89
CA TYR A 34 -0.28 0.06 25.66
C TYR A 34 -0.30 -0.39 27.12
N GLY A 35 0.44 -1.45 27.45
CA GLY A 35 0.42 -2.05 28.78
C GLY A 35 1.70 -1.86 29.59
N ASP A 36 2.87 -1.97 28.96
CA ASP A 36 4.16 -1.78 29.62
C ASP A 36 5.17 -1.16 28.66
N GLN A 37 5.45 0.13 28.88
CA GLN A 37 6.40 0.89 28.09
C GLN A 37 7.83 0.32 28.15
N ALA A 38 8.21 -0.35 29.24
CA ALA A 38 9.54 -0.96 29.37
C ALA A 38 9.72 -2.16 28.42
N LEU A 39 8.62 -2.85 28.09
CA LEU A 39 8.58 -4.00 27.18
C LEU A 39 8.18 -3.63 25.74
N THR A 40 7.96 -2.35 25.49
CA THR A 40 7.56 -1.85 24.17
C THR A 40 8.75 -1.87 23.21
N ASN A 41 8.55 -2.47 22.03
CA ASN A 41 9.52 -2.36 20.95
C ASN A 41 9.59 -0.89 20.47
N LYS A 42 10.80 -0.32 20.52
CA LYS A 42 11.09 1.09 20.22
C LYS A 42 11.36 1.36 18.73
N ASP A 43 11.51 0.32 17.92
CA ASP A 43 11.90 0.41 16.51
C ASP A 43 10.72 0.70 15.56
N ARG A 44 9.52 1.02 16.07
CA ARG A 44 8.36 1.34 15.24
C ARG A 44 8.67 2.39 14.18
N ASP A 45 9.10 3.57 14.61
CA ASP A 45 9.25 4.72 13.71
C ASP A 45 10.40 4.48 12.73
N ARG A 46 11.46 3.80 13.18
CA ARG A 46 12.55 3.35 12.32
C ARG A 46 12.06 2.36 11.25
N GLY A 47 11.22 1.40 11.62
CA GLY A 47 10.64 0.44 10.70
C GLY A 47 9.74 1.11 9.65
N LEU A 48 8.86 2.01 10.08
CA LEU A 48 7.99 2.77 9.19
C LEU A 48 8.80 3.64 8.22
N GLN A 49 9.83 4.32 8.72
CA GLN A 49 10.72 5.15 7.89
C GLN A 49 11.46 4.33 6.82
N LEU A 50 11.93 3.12 7.15
CA LEU A 50 12.57 2.24 6.18
C LEU A 50 11.61 1.82 5.06
N VAL A 51 10.37 1.52 5.41
CA VAL A 51 9.33 1.10 4.44
C VAL A 51 8.94 2.26 3.54
N GLU A 52 8.81 3.46 4.10
CA GLU A 52 8.58 4.70 3.36
C GLU A 52 9.73 5.00 2.38
N GLN A 53 10.99 4.82 2.80
CA GLN A 53 12.17 4.98 1.93
C GLN A 53 12.19 4.01 0.74
N LEU A 54 11.57 2.84 0.88
CA LEU A 54 11.41 1.86 -0.20
C LEU A 54 10.26 2.22 -1.15
N GLY A 55 9.51 3.30 -0.89
CA GLY A 55 8.35 3.70 -1.67
C GLY A 55 7.15 2.76 -1.50
N ILE A 56 7.11 1.99 -0.41
CA ILE A 56 6.01 1.06 -0.12
C ILE A 56 4.94 1.80 0.70
N PRO A 57 3.68 1.88 0.22
CA PRO A 57 2.60 2.47 1.00
C PRO A 57 2.40 1.71 2.31
N THR A 58 2.21 2.46 3.40
CA THR A 58 2.06 1.90 4.74
C THR A 58 0.68 2.25 5.31
N ILE A 59 0.00 1.25 5.86
CA ILE A 59 -1.24 1.38 6.61
C ILE A 59 -0.89 1.30 8.10
N ASP A 60 -0.96 2.42 8.81
CA ASP A 60 -0.63 2.50 10.23
C ASP A 60 -1.89 2.39 11.10
N VAL A 61 -2.14 1.20 11.66
CA VAL A 61 -3.35 0.94 12.46
C VAL A 61 -3.23 1.48 13.89
N HIS A 62 -2.04 1.89 14.33
CA HIS A 62 -1.83 2.42 15.68
C HIS A 62 -2.76 3.60 15.99
N GLN A 63 -2.91 4.53 15.04
CA GLN A 63 -3.74 5.73 15.21
C GLN A 63 -5.22 5.38 15.45
N GLU A 64 -5.73 4.35 14.77
CA GLU A 64 -7.12 3.92 14.92
C GLU A 64 -7.39 3.36 16.33
N PHE A 65 -6.39 2.72 16.93
CA PHE A 65 -6.54 2.19 18.29
C PHE A 65 -6.69 3.32 19.31
N LEU A 66 -6.07 4.49 19.07
CA LEU A 66 -6.15 5.66 19.98
C LEU A 66 -7.55 6.28 20.08
N SER A 67 -8.53 5.79 19.34
CA SER A 67 -9.92 6.27 19.35
C SER A 67 -10.72 5.93 20.62
N VAL A 68 -10.19 5.05 21.48
CA VAL A 68 -10.85 4.63 22.73
C VAL A 68 -9.99 4.91 23.96
N PRO A 69 -10.59 5.15 25.15
CA PRO A 69 -9.82 5.41 26.38
C PRO A 69 -8.99 4.21 26.87
N ASP A 70 -9.46 3.00 26.60
CA ASP A 70 -8.86 1.76 27.10
C ASP A 70 -8.42 0.88 25.92
N LEU A 71 -7.16 1.03 25.53
CA LEU A 71 -6.56 0.42 24.35
C LEU A 71 -6.37 -1.10 24.50
N LEU A 72 -6.34 -1.61 25.74
CA LEU A 72 -6.17 -3.03 26.01
C LEU A 72 -7.44 -3.84 25.69
N ILE A 73 -8.57 -3.19 25.39
CA ILE A 73 -9.80 -3.85 24.91
C ILE A 73 -9.58 -4.62 23.60
N TYR A 74 -8.60 -4.20 22.79
CA TYR A 74 -8.28 -4.85 21.53
C TYR A 74 -7.41 -6.10 21.69
N PHE A 75 -6.99 -6.44 22.91
CA PHE A 75 -6.08 -7.56 23.18
C PHE A 75 -6.74 -8.61 24.09
N PRO A 76 -6.61 -9.91 23.78
CA PRO A 76 -7.22 -10.96 24.59
C PRO A 76 -6.84 -10.87 26.07
N PHE A 77 -7.84 -11.04 26.94
CA PHE A 77 -7.72 -10.94 28.40
C PHE A 77 -7.18 -9.60 28.92
N ARG A 78 -7.03 -8.58 28.05
CA ARG A 78 -6.36 -7.31 28.35
C ARG A 78 -4.91 -7.52 28.82
N ILE A 79 -4.29 -8.63 28.41
CA ILE A 79 -2.93 -8.96 28.81
C ILE A 79 -1.96 -8.57 27.68
N PRO A 80 -1.18 -7.51 27.86
CA PRO A 80 -0.31 -6.97 26.81
C PRO A 80 0.87 -7.89 26.43
N ASN A 81 1.21 -8.88 27.27
CA ASN A 81 2.50 -9.57 27.25
C ASN A 81 2.43 -11.12 27.29
N VAL A 82 1.26 -11.75 27.17
CA VAL A 82 1.15 -13.23 27.25
C VAL A 82 0.81 -13.83 25.89
N GLY A 83 1.65 -14.76 25.42
CA GLY A 83 1.28 -15.75 24.40
C GLY A 83 1.43 -15.34 22.93
N GLY A 84 2.28 -14.36 22.60
CA GLY A 84 2.50 -13.91 21.23
C GLY A 84 1.91 -12.54 21.02
N ALA A 85 2.82 -11.57 20.93
CA ALA A 85 2.64 -10.13 20.80
C ALA A 85 1.85 -9.63 19.55
N GLY A 86 0.93 -10.42 18.99
CA GLY A 86 0.29 -10.14 17.71
C GLY A 86 -1.14 -10.63 17.54
N HIS A 87 -1.82 -11.04 18.63
CA HIS A 87 -3.22 -11.45 18.58
C HIS A 87 -4.15 -10.35 19.10
N TYR A 88 -5.32 -10.24 18.47
CA TYR A 88 -6.33 -9.24 18.77
C TYR A 88 -7.66 -9.89 19.16
N THR A 89 -8.51 -9.15 19.88
CA THR A 89 -9.93 -9.53 20.08
C THR A 89 -10.71 -9.37 18.77
N GLU A 90 -11.95 -9.85 18.72
CA GLU A 90 -12.86 -9.60 17.60
C GLU A 90 -12.95 -8.10 17.28
N GLN A 91 -13.15 -7.26 18.29
CA GLN A 91 -13.20 -5.80 18.14
C GLN A 91 -11.88 -5.24 17.60
N GLY A 92 -10.73 -5.78 18.02
CA GLY A 92 -9.43 -5.38 17.51
C GLY A 92 -9.25 -5.73 16.03
N TYR A 93 -9.63 -6.95 15.63
CA TYR A 93 -9.63 -7.35 14.22
C TYR A 93 -10.62 -6.54 13.37
N GLU A 94 -11.78 -6.17 13.91
CA GLU A 94 -12.75 -5.32 13.21
C GLU A 94 -12.15 -3.94 12.87
N VAL A 95 -11.48 -3.31 13.85
CA VAL A 95 -10.78 -2.03 13.63
C VAL A 95 -9.69 -2.17 12.58
N ILE A 96 -8.86 -3.21 12.68
CA ILE A 96 -7.78 -3.49 11.71
C ILE A 96 -8.36 -3.67 10.30
N ALA A 97 -9.36 -4.54 10.15
CA ALA A 97 -9.96 -4.86 8.86
C ALA A 97 -10.61 -3.62 8.23
N ARG A 98 -11.35 -2.83 9.03
CA ARG A 98 -11.97 -1.59 8.57
C ARG A 98 -10.92 -0.60 8.07
N GLN A 99 -9.80 -0.46 8.77
CA GLN A 99 -8.76 0.47 8.35
C GLN A 99 -8.09 0.03 7.05
N ILE A 100 -7.78 -1.26 6.92
CA ILE A 100 -7.20 -1.81 5.70
C ILE A 100 -8.14 -1.59 4.50
N LEU A 101 -9.43 -1.92 4.65
CA LEU A 101 -10.43 -1.73 3.59
C LEU A 101 -10.52 -0.27 3.16
N ARG A 102 -10.58 0.68 4.11
CA ARG A 102 -10.60 2.11 3.81
C ARG A 102 -9.40 2.56 2.98
N CYS A 103 -8.19 2.10 3.33
CA CYS A 103 -6.98 2.44 2.59
C CYS A 103 -6.99 1.87 1.16
N ILE A 104 -7.41 0.62 0.99
CA ILE A 104 -7.54 -0.03 -0.32
C ILE A 104 -8.55 0.73 -1.19
N GLU A 105 -9.73 1.04 -0.64
CA GLU A 105 -10.78 1.79 -1.35
C GLU A 105 -10.32 3.18 -1.78
N GLN A 106 -9.65 3.91 -0.88
CA GLN A 106 -9.10 5.23 -1.18
C GLN A 106 -8.04 5.17 -2.29
N ARG A 107 -7.15 4.17 -2.24
CA ARG A 107 -6.15 3.94 -3.30
C ARG A 107 -6.82 3.67 -4.64
N ASP A 108 -7.83 2.79 -4.67
CA ASP A 108 -8.53 2.45 -5.91
C ASP A 108 -9.27 3.66 -6.50
N LEU A 109 -9.85 4.52 -5.65
CA LEU A 109 -10.45 5.78 -6.09
C LEU A 109 -9.42 6.72 -6.70
N LEU A 110 -8.26 6.92 -6.05
CA LEU A 110 -7.17 7.77 -6.58
C LEU A 110 -6.64 7.26 -7.92
N ASN A 111 -6.50 5.94 -8.06
CA ASN A 111 -6.08 5.31 -9.31
C ASN A 111 -7.11 5.53 -10.44
N GLN A 112 -8.40 5.46 -10.14
CA GLN A 112 -9.46 5.73 -11.11
C GLN A 112 -9.47 7.19 -11.56
N ILE A 113 -9.31 8.15 -10.64
CA ILE A 113 -9.23 9.57 -10.96
C ILE A 113 -8.04 9.84 -11.88
N THR A 114 -6.87 9.33 -11.51
CA THR A 114 -5.61 9.54 -12.25
C THR A 114 -5.72 9.04 -13.70
N ARG A 115 -6.31 7.85 -13.92
CA ARG A 115 -6.51 7.28 -15.26
C ARG A 115 -7.48 8.08 -16.14
N ARG A 116 -8.48 8.73 -15.52
CA ARG A 116 -9.44 9.58 -16.25
C ARG A 116 -8.84 10.92 -16.65
N THR A 117 -7.91 11.47 -15.86
CA THR A 117 -7.27 12.75 -16.17
C THR A 117 -6.16 12.65 -17.21
N THR A 118 -5.52 11.48 -17.39
CA THR A 118 -4.44 11.29 -18.36
C THR A 118 -4.91 10.91 -19.77
N THR A 119 -6.20 10.66 -19.98
CA THR A 119 -6.77 10.23 -21.27
C THR A 119 -7.28 11.36 -22.17
N CYS A 120 -7.21 12.64 -21.75
CA CYS A 120 -7.37 13.76 -22.66
C CYS A 120 -5.99 14.24 -23.14
N PRO A 121 -5.62 14.05 -24.42
CA PRO A 121 -4.48 14.77 -24.96
C PRO A 121 -4.75 16.28 -24.87
N PRO A 122 -3.73 17.12 -24.62
CA PRO A 122 -3.90 18.56 -24.72
C PRO A 122 -4.46 18.88 -26.11
N ARG A 123 -5.59 19.58 -26.15
CA ARG A 123 -6.19 20.09 -27.39
C ARG A 123 -5.09 20.86 -28.11
N ALA A 124 -4.61 20.33 -29.24
CA ALA A 124 -3.62 20.99 -30.06
C ALA A 124 -4.10 22.43 -30.28
N ALA A 125 -3.27 23.39 -29.88
CA ALA A 125 -3.55 24.79 -30.14
C ALA A 125 -3.78 24.95 -31.64
N ASP A 126 -4.96 25.46 -31.97
CA ASP A 126 -5.42 25.67 -33.33
C ASP A 126 -4.63 26.86 -33.92
N THR A 127 -3.39 26.59 -34.36
CA THR A 127 -2.61 27.53 -35.17
C THR A 127 -3.17 27.52 -36.58
N SER A 128 -4.35 28.13 -36.75
CA SER A 128 -4.86 28.48 -38.06
C SER A 128 -3.99 29.58 -38.66
N GLN A 129 -3.47 29.28 -39.85
CA GLN A 129 -2.65 30.14 -40.68
C GLN A 129 -3.42 31.40 -41.08
N GLY A 130 -2.92 32.57 -40.70
CA GLY A 130 -3.24 33.84 -41.33
C GLY A 130 -2.28 34.10 -42.48
N SER A 131 -2.59 33.55 -43.66
CA SER A 131 -1.95 33.94 -44.93
C SER A 131 -2.34 35.40 -45.25
N GLN A 132 -1.38 36.32 -45.18
CA GLN A 132 -1.53 37.66 -45.75
C GLN A 132 -0.73 37.77 -47.05
N HIS A 133 -1.49 37.78 -48.13
CA HIS A 133 -1.09 38.17 -49.46
C HIS A 133 -1.25 39.69 -49.58
N ARG A 134 -0.18 40.44 -49.90
CA ARG A 134 -0.33 41.74 -50.59
C ARG A 134 0.96 42.19 -51.28
N THR A 135 0.85 42.21 -52.61
CA THR A 135 1.41 43.12 -53.63
C THR A 135 2.72 43.83 -53.37
#